data_AF-A0A7X5KR54-F1
#
_entry.id   AF-A0A7X5KR54-F1
#
_cell.length_a   1.000
_cell.length_b   1.000
_cell.length_c   1.000
_cell.angle_alpha   90.00
_cell.angle_beta   90.00
_cell.angle_gamma   90.00
#
_symmetry.space_group_name_H-M   'P 1'
#
loop_
_entity.id
_entity.type
_entity.pdbx_description
1 polymer ?
#
loop_
_entity_poly.entity_id
_entity_poly.type
_entity_poly.pdbx_seq_one_letter_code
_entity_poly.pdbx_strand_id
1 'polypeptide(L)'
;MAGMTETMRTDLVNEVLSQIELENYMTNKGFELVEVEDEDTTVDGIIKFTNYKSQMWITATRDESDDILVEQIVNVTRFPGESTRVKPFQCYNDLKGVLDYFWNNKQYDCWLIGWLCALEGRRISDMLHLKWLDLYTNNGFFRDRLATLKEEKTGKIVAPPLNALAKQRIEEYYKLFDIDPMNNYRGMIFNRTYESARKALKKAVEACGIAYPVGWHSFRKYYANTLYKLHIQDANNVELIQSLMGHSDKKMTLIYIDEWHEQQDRYNDDLVKFLLAKERGEDVEISNSPIVALKADMFRELLSQCWDKALCGMDKFNGINEIIKAAEQSMTTTRKIA
;
A
#
# COMPACT_ATOMS: atom_id res chain seq x y z
N MET A 1 -15.89 34.58 -12.85
CA MET A 1 -14.47 34.73 -13.23
C MET A 1 -14.01 33.40 -13.79
N ALA A 2 -13.57 33.35 -15.05
CA ALA A 2 -13.02 32.13 -15.64
C ALA A 2 -11.73 31.74 -14.90
N GLY A 3 -11.52 30.45 -14.68
CA GLY A 3 -10.26 29.95 -14.11
C GLY A 3 -9.11 30.20 -15.08
N MET A 4 -7.89 30.41 -14.57
CA MET A 4 -6.69 30.71 -15.37
C MET A 4 -6.50 29.78 -16.59
N THR A 5 -6.74 28.47 -16.41
CA THR A 5 -6.69 27.46 -17.48
C THR A 5 -7.71 27.70 -18.59
N GLU A 6 -8.90 28.19 -18.26
CA GLU A 6 -9.97 28.42 -19.23
C GLU A 6 -9.67 29.66 -20.08
N THR A 7 -9.12 30.71 -19.47
CA THR A 7 -8.60 31.88 -20.20
C THR A 7 -7.50 31.46 -21.18
N MET A 8 -6.55 30.63 -20.75
CA MET A 8 -5.48 30.14 -21.62
C MET A 8 -6.00 29.31 -22.80
N ARG A 9 -7.05 28.51 -22.60
CA ARG A 9 -7.68 27.77 -23.70
C ARG A 9 -8.33 28.70 -24.72
N THR A 10 -9.01 29.75 -24.24
CA THR A 10 -9.65 30.73 -25.13
C THR A 10 -8.63 31.54 -25.92
N ASP A 11 -7.50 31.90 -25.30
CA ASP A 11 -6.50 32.78 -25.90
C ASP A 11 -5.54 32.07 -26.87
N LEU A 12 -5.35 30.74 -26.73
CA LEU A 12 -4.29 30.02 -27.45
C LEU A 12 -4.81 28.91 -28.38
N VAL A 13 -5.94 28.26 -28.10
CA VAL A 13 -6.36 27.08 -28.88
C VAL A 13 -6.83 27.50 -30.29
N ASN A 14 -6.27 26.86 -31.32
CA ASN A 14 -6.38 27.17 -32.75
C ASN A 14 -5.66 28.45 -33.21
N GLU A 15 -4.87 29.08 -32.36
CA GLU A 15 -3.99 30.19 -32.76
C GLU A 15 -2.65 29.64 -33.26
N VAL A 16 -2.09 30.33 -34.26
CA VAL A 16 -0.74 30.06 -34.80
C VAL A 16 0.20 31.06 -34.16
N LEU A 17 1.21 30.57 -33.45
CA LEU A 17 2.13 31.37 -32.65
C LEU A 17 3.56 30.91 -32.92
N SER A 18 4.51 31.84 -32.91
CA SER A 18 5.91 31.46 -32.81
C SER A 18 6.22 30.87 -31.42
N GLN A 19 7.28 30.07 -31.32
CA GLN A 19 7.72 29.50 -30.04
C GLN A 19 7.94 30.59 -28.97
N ILE A 20 8.53 31.72 -29.36
CA ILE A 20 8.82 32.85 -28.47
C ILE A 20 7.54 33.50 -27.94
N GLU A 21 6.50 33.63 -28.78
CA GLU A 21 5.22 34.20 -28.37
C GLU A 21 4.51 33.31 -27.35
N LEU A 22 4.54 31.99 -27.57
CA LEU A 22 3.96 31.02 -26.64
C LEU A 22 4.69 31.03 -25.28
N GLU A 23 6.03 31.03 -25.29
CA GLU A 23 6.83 31.09 -24.07
C GLU A 23 6.61 32.39 -23.28
N ASN A 24 6.55 33.53 -23.97
CA ASN A 24 6.27 34.84 -23.35
C ASN A 24 4.86 34.88 -22.74
N TYR A 25 3.86 34.35 -23.45
CA TYR A 25 2.50 34.25 -22.93
C TYR A 25 2.45 33.41 -21.65
N MET A 26 3.10 32.23 -21.66
CA MET A 26 3.13 31.32 -20.51
C MET A 26 3.89 31.92 -19.32
N THR A 27 5.01 32.59 -19.58
CA THR A 27 5.81 33.29 -18.56
C THR A 27 5.01 34.40 -17.89
N ASN A 28 4.25 35.19 -18.65
CA ASN A 28 3.36 36.24 -18.12
C ASN A 28 2.26 35.67 -17.21
N LYS A 29 1.94 34.38 -17.33
CA LYS A 29 0.98 33.67 -16.47
C LYS A 29 1.66 32.88 -15.34
N GLY A 30 2.97 33.02 -15.17
CA GLY A 30 3.76 32.38 -14.11
C GLY A 30 4.09 30.90 -14.38
N PHE A 31 4.19 30.51 -15.65
CA PHE A 31 4.61 29.17 -16.07
C PHE A 31 5.93 29.25 -16.84
N GLU A 32 6.87 28.38 -16.50
CA GLU A 32 8.19 28.25 -17.11
C GLU A 32 8.25 26.99 -17.99
N LEU A 33 9.00 27.01 -19.07
CA LEU A 33 9.17 25.86 -19.97
C LEU A 33 9.92 24.74 -19.23
N VAL A 34 9.45 23.49 -19.37
CA VAL A 34 10.14 22.31 -18.84
C VAL A 34 11.11 21.82 -19.91
N GLU A 35 12.40 22.07 -19.70
CA GLU A 35 13.46 21.49 -20.51
C GLU A 35 13.50 19.97 -20.29
N VAL A 36 13.42 19.20 -21.37
CA VAL A 36 13.55 17.74 -21.32
C VAL A 36 14.96 17.41 -21.81
N GLU A 37 15.82 16.94 -20.91
CA GLU A 37 17.23 16.62 -21.23
C GLU A 37 17.40 15.25 -21.93
N ASP A 38 16.37 14.42 -22.05
CA ASP A 38 16.50 13.05 -22.57
C ASP A 38 15.52 12.71 -23.71
N GLU A 39 16.06 12.14 -24.79
CA GLU A 39 15.40 11.64 -26.02
C GLU A 39 14.39 10.49 -25.79
N ASP A 40 14.06 10.11 -24.56
CA ASP A 40 13.31 8.90 -24.27
C ASP A 40 12.16 9.17 -23.29
N THR A 41 11.05 9.73 -23.81
CA THR A 41 9.65 9.36 -23.49
C THR A 41 8.67 10.33 -24.16
N THR A 42 8.32 9.99 -25.42
CA THR A 42 6.98 10.13 -26.03
C THR A 42 6.31 11.52 -25.96
N VAL A 43 6.32 12.26 -27.08
CA VAL A 43 5.24 12.36 -28.09
C VAL A 43 5.60 13.60 -28.93
N ASP A 44 5.89 13.43 -30.23
CA ASP A 44 6.04 14.54 -31.17
C ASP A 44 4.86 15.52 -30.99
N GLY A 45 5.17 16.78 -30.64
CA GLY A 45 4.15 17.82 -30.53
C GLY A 45 3.53 18.07 -29.14
N ILE A 46 4.18 17.71 -28.03
CA ILE A 46 3.75 18.18 -26.68
C ILE A 46 4.80 19.09 -26.03
N ILE A 47 4.40 20.33 -25.76
CA ILE A 47 5.21 21.34 -25.06
C ILE A 47 4.74 21.42 -23.61
N LYS A 48 5.66 21.26 -22.66
CA LYS A 48 5.36 21.20 -21.23
C LYS A 48 5.83 22.47 -20.52
N PHE A 49 4.94 23.08 -19.75
CA PHE A 49 5.25 24.21 -18.87
C PHE A 49 4.93 23.87 -17.42
N THR A 50 5.61 24.48 -16.45
CA THR A 50 5.44 24.24 -15.01
C THR A 50 5.37 25.55 -14.23
N ASN A 51 4.58 25.58 -13.16
CA ASN A 51 4.63 26.63 -12.14
C ASN A 51 5.03 26.06 -10.77
N TYR A 52 5.71 24.91 -10.77
CA TYR A 52 6.14 24.13 -9.60
C TYR A 52 5.02 23.55 -8.72
N LYS A 53 3.74 23.90 -8.99
CA LYS A 53 2.55 23.32 -8.34
C LYS A 53 1.71 22.48 -9.28
N SER A 54 1.81 22.76 -10.58
CA SER A 54 1.09 22.11 -11.67
C SER A 54 1.87 22.28 -12.96
N GLN A 55 1.62 21.39 -13.91
CA GLN A 55 2.11 21.53 -15.28
C GLN A 55 0.97 21.89 -16.23
N MET A 56 1.31 22.56 -17.31
CA MET A 56 0.46 22.76 -18.48
C MET A 56 1.08 22.00 -19.64
N TRP A 57 0.33 21.08 -20.21
CA TRP A 57 0.75 20.33 -21.39
C TRP A 57 -0.01 20.90 -22.58
N ILE A 58 0.73 21.38 -23.55
CA ILE A 58 0.22 21.99 -24.77
C ILE A 58 0.53 21.04 -25.91
N THR A 59 -0.50 20.41 -26.46
CA THR A 59 -0.38 19.65 -27.71
C THR A 59 -0.41 20.64 -28.86
N ALA A 60 0.62 20.62 -29.69
CA ALA A 60 0.77 21.53 -30.80
C ALA A 60 1.47 20.87 -31.99
N THR A 61 1.04 21.26 -33.18
CA THR A 61 1.68 20.88 -34.45
C THR A 61 2.53 22.02 -34.96
N ARG A 62 3.61 21.68 -35.67
CA ARG A 62 4.53 22.65 -36.27
C ARG A 62 4.37 22.64 -37.78
N ASP A 63 4.42 23.80 -38.40
CA ASP A 63 4.44 23.92 -39.86
C ASP A 63 5.86 23.98 -40.43
N GLU A 64 5.97 24.17 -41.76
CA GLU A 64 7.27 24.27 -42.46
C GLU A 64 8.09 25.50 -42.07
N SER A 65 7.47 26.49 -41.41
CA SER A 65 8.10 27.72 -40.92
C SER A 65 8.44 27.66 -39.42
N ASP A 66 8.25 26.49 -38.79
CA ASP A 66 8.40 26.24 -37.34
C ASP A 66 7.40 27.04 -36.47
N ASP A 67 6.30 27.52 -37.07
CA ASP A 67 5.19 28.13 -36.34
C ASP A 67 4.33 27.04 -35.68
N ILE A 68 3.84 27.34 -34.48
CA ILE A 68 3.17 26.39 -33.59
C ILE A 68 1.66 26.64 -33.63
N LEU A 69 0.90 25.64 -34.10
CA LEU A 69 -0.55 25.59 -33.97
C LEU A 69 -0.93 24.86 -32.69
N VAL A 70 -1.53 25.56 -31.73
CA VAL A 70 -1.93 24.96 -30.46
C VAL A 70 -3.29 24.26 -30.61
N GLU A 71 -3.29 22.94 -30.45
CA GLU A 71 -4.48 22.10 -30.61
C GLU A 71 -5.22 21.86 -29.29
N GLN A 72 -4.47 21.63 -28.21
CA GLN A 72 -5.05 21.27 -26.91
C GLN A 72 -4.20 21.74 -25.74
N ILE A 73 -4.86 22.25 -24.69
CA ILE A 73 -4.22 22.61 -23.42
C ILE A 73 -4.81 21.79 -22.28
N VAL A 74 -3.96 21.01 -21.62
CA VAL A 74 -4.28 20.18 -20.46
C VAL A 74 -3.55 20.71 -19.24
N ASN A 75 -4.30 21.04 -18.18
CA ASN A 75 -3.70 21.30 -16.87
C ASN A 75 -3.49 19.99 -16.12
N VAL A 76 -2.25 19.74 -15.73
CA VAL A 76 -1.81 18.57 -14.98
C VAL A 76 -1.43 19.02 -13.57
N THR A 77 -2.35 18.85 -12.63
CA THR A 77 -2.10 19.08 -11.19
C THR A 77 -1.43 17.89 -10.50
N ARG A 78 -1.23 16.78 -11.22
CA ARG A 78 -0.68 15.53 -10.70
C ARG A 78 0.60 15.23 -11.45
N PHE A 79 1.74 15.42 -10.79
CA PHE A 79 3.02 15.12 -11.38
C PHE A 79 3.11 13.64 -11.75
N PRO A 80 3.46 13.29 -13.00
CA PRO A 80 3.88 11.93 -13.32
C PRO A 80 5.08 11.60 -12.42
N GLY A 81 4.92 10.60 -11.53
CA GLY A 81 5.97 10.17 -10.61
C GLY A 81 5.71 10.45 -9.12
N GLU A 82 4.83 11.40 -8.76
CA GLU A 82 4.40 11.55 -7.36
C GLU A 82 3.41 10.44 -6.99
N SER A 83 3.87 9.54 -6.12
CA SER A 83 3.09 8.39 -5.72
C SER A 83 1.84 8.81 -4.95
N THR A 84 0.65 8.65 -5.54
CA THR A 84 -0.65 8.72 -4.83
C THR A 84 -0.88 7.54 -3.86
N ARG A 85 0.22 6.92 -3.43
CA ARG A 85 0.26 5.68 -2.68
C ARG A 85 -0.13 5.98 -1.25
N VAL A 86 -1.33 5.55 -0.90
CA VAL A 86 -1.78 5.48 0.48
C VAL A 86 -1.03 4.37 1.21
N LYS A 87 -0.77 4.56 2.50
CA LYS A 87 -0.09 3.59 3.37
C LYS A 87 -1.10 2.64 4.03
N PRO A 88 -0.71 1.42 4.46
CA PRO A 88 -1.51 0.68 5.43
C PRO A 88 -1.69 1.53 6.70
N PHE A 89 -2.72 1.24 7.50
CA PHE A 89 -2.75 1.77 8.86
C PHE A 89 -1.51 1.26 9.62
N GLN A 90 -0.79 2.16 10.28
CA GLN A 90 0.47 1.82 10.95
C GLN A 90 0.25 1.03 12.23
N CYS A 91 -0.89 1.24 12.89
CA CYS A 91 -1.27 0.50 14.09
C CYS A 91 -2.78 0.21 14.13
N TYR A 92 -3.16 -0.71 15.02
CA TYR A 92 -4.57 -1.03 15.26
C TYR A 92 -5.38 0.19 15.73
N ASN A 93 -4.76 1.09 16.52
CA ASN A 93 -5.44 2.27 17.04
C ASN A 93 -5.84 3.25 15.93
N ASP A 94 -5.03 3.40 14.88
CA ASP A 94 -5.39 4.26 13.74
C ASP A 94 -6.60 3.70 12.98
N LEU A 95 -6.57 2.38 12.69
CA LEU A 95 -7.70 1.69 12.08
C LEU A 95 -8.96 1.83 12.95
N LYS A 96 -8.82 1.52 14.24
CA LYS A 96 -9.93 1.54 15.19
C LYS A 96 -10.50 2.94 15.38
N GLY A 97 -9.65 3.96 15.44
CA GLY A 97 -10.05 5.37 15.55
C GLY A 97 -10.91 5.80 14.36
N VAL A 98 -10.51 5.46 13.13
CA VAL A 98 -11.30 5.75 11.92
C VAL A 98 -12.64 5.00 11.92
N LEU A 99 -12.65 3.73 12.32
CA LEU A 99 -13.88 2.93 12.42
C LEU A 99 -14.81 3.51 13.49
N ASP A 100 -14.30 3.87 14.67
CA ASP A 100 -15.08 4.46 15.75
C ASP A 100 -15.62 5.82 15.37
N TYR A 101 -14.86 6.62 14.64
CA TYR A 101 -15.35 7.85 14.05
C TYR A 101 -16.58 7.60 13.17
N PHE A 102 -16.53 6.60 12.28
CA PHE A 102 -17.68 6.26 11.45
C PHE A 102 -18.90 5.86 12.29
N TRP A 103 -18.70 5.02 13.30
CA TRP A 103 -19.77 4.61 14.20
C TRP A 103 -20.40 5.80 14.94
N ASN A 104 -19.58 6.61 15.60
CA ASN A 104 -20.01 7.74 16.42
C ASN A 104 -20.71 8.84 15.58
N ASN A 105 -20.38 8.95 14.30
CA ASN A 105 -21.00 9.88 13.36
C ASN A 105 -22.12 9.24 12.52
N LYS A 106 -22.65 8.08 12.92
CA LYS A 106 -23.75 7.36 12.25
C LYS A 106 -23.46 7.00 10.79
N GLN A 107 -22.19 6.89 10.41
CA GLN A 107 -21.74 6.42 9.10
C GLN A 107 -21.60 4.88 9.10
N TYR A 108 -22.68 4.18 9.44
CA TYR A 108 -22.66 2.73 9.67
C TYR A 108 -22.25 1.92 8.44
N ASP A 109 -22.62 2.35 7.22
CA ASP A 109 -22.14 1.70 6.00
C ASP A 109 -20.62 1.78 5.90
N CYS A 110 -20.03 2.97 6.14
CA CYS A 110 -18.59 3.15 6.08
C CYS A 110 -17.88 2.37 7.18
N TRP A 111 -18.49 2.25 8.35
CA TRP A 111 -18.01 1.41 9.44
C TRP A 111 -17.94 -0.07 9.01
N LEU A 112 -19.04 -0.62 8.47
CA LEU A 112 -19.06 -2.03 8.04
C LEU A 112 -18.13 -2.26 6.84
N ILE A 113 -18.15 -1.38 5.83
CA ILE A 113 -17.24 -1.43 4.67
C ILE A 113 -15.79 -1.40 5.13
N GLY A 114 -15.46 -0.56 6.12
CA GLY A 114 -14.11 -0.46 6.70
C GLY A 114 -13.67 -1.78 7.34
N TRP A 115 -14.53 -2.38 8.18
CA TRP A 115 -14.28 -3.70 8.76
C TRP A 115 -14.08 -4.76 7.68
N LEU A 116 -14.99 -4.87 6.72
CA LEU A 116 -14.91 -5.88 5.67
C LEU A 116 -13.65 -5.71 4.80
N CYS A 117 -13.27 -4.47 4.45
CA CYS A 117 -12.02 -4.22 3.74
C CYS A 117 -10.79 -4.66 4.56
N ALA A 118 -10.78 -4.42 5.87
CA ALA A 118 -9.67 -4.76 6.76
C ALA A 118 -9.62 -6.24 7.16
N LEU A 119 -10.72 -6.97 7.01
CA LEU A 119 -10.87 -8.36 7.43
C LEU A 119 -10.83 -9.35 6.27
N GLU A 120 -11.32 -8.96 5.10
CA GLU A 120 -11.41 -9.81 3.90
C GLU A 120 -10.39 -9.39 2.82
N GLY A 121 -9.68 -8.29 3.06
CA GLY A 121 -8.67 -7.77 2.14
C GLY A 121 -9.23 -7.39 0.78
N ARG A 122 -10.52 -7.08 0.64
CA ARG A 122 -11.17 -6.76 -0.64
C ARG A 122 -11.10 -5.28 -1.00
N ARG A 123 -11.31 -4.95 -2.28
CA ARG A 123 -11.38 -3.56 -2.74
C ARG A 123 -12.73 -2.97 -2.31
N ILE A 124 -12.76 -1.67 -1.98
CA ILE A 124 -14.03 -0.99 -1.64
C ILE A 124 -15.05 -1.09 -2.78
N SER A 125 -14.62 -1.05 -4.05
CA SER A 125 -15.53 -1.26 -5.19
C SER A 125 -16.30 -2.57 -5.06
N ASP A 126 -15.64 -3.64 -4.64
CA ASP A 126 -16.26 -4.95 -4.44
C ASP A 126 -17.22 -4.90 -3.24
N MET A 127 -16.81 -4.23 -2.16
CA MET A 127 -17.64 -4.09 -0.96
C MET A 127 -18.91 -3.28 -1.22
N LEU A 128 -18.85 -2.22 -2.02
CA LEU A 128 -20.01 -1.40 -2.37
C LEU A 128 -21.06 -2.19 -3.18
N HIS A 129 -20.65 -3.20 -3.93
CA HIS A 129 -21.54 -4.05 -4.73
C HIS A 129 -21.92 -5.36 -4.02
N LEU A 130 -21.52 -5.53 -2.76
CA LEU A 130 -21.75 -6.74 -1.99
C LEU A 130 -23.25 -6.96 -1.74
N LYS A 131 -23.71 -8.19 -1.96
CA LYS A 131 -25.10 -8.63 -1.76
C LYS A 131 -25.19 -9.61 -0.60
N TRP A 132 -26.39 -9.75 -0.04
CA TRP A 132 -26.63 -10.72 1.04
C TRP A 132 -26.33 -12.17 0.60
N LEU A 133 -26.58 -12.53 -0.66
CA LEU A 133 -26.24 -13.84 -1.22
C LEU A 133 -24.74 -14.15 -1.23
N ASP A 134 -23.89 -13.11 -1.20
CA ASP A 134 -22.44 -13.28 -1.16
C ASP A 134 -21.95 -13.67 0.24
N LEU A 135 -22.76 -13.39 1.26
CA LEU A 135 -22.48 -13.65 2.68
C LEU A 135 -23.21 -14.89 3.19
N TYR A 136 -24.42 -15.15 2.69
CA TYR A 136 -25.30 -16.19 3.19
C TYR A 136 -25.57 -17.28 2.15
N THR A 137 -25.79 -18.49 2.64
CA THR A 137 -26.44 -19.56 1.89
C THR A 137 -27.94 -19.31 1.80
N ASN A 138 -28.60 -19.97 0.85
CA ASN A 138 -30.06 -19.96 0.71
C ASN A 138 -30.81 -20.51 1.94
N ASN A 139 -30.11 -21.25 2.81
CA ASN A 139 -30.68 -21.83 4.03
C ASN A 139 -30.50 -20.91 5.26
N GLY A 140 -30.05 -19.67 5.08
CA GLY A 140 -29.93 -18.68 6.17
C GLY A 140 -28.62 -18.74 6.98
N PHE A 141 -27.73 -19.68 6.68
CA PHE A 141 -26.42 -19.73 7.33
C PHE A 141 -25.40 -18.87 6.61
N PHE A 142 -24.51 -18.22 7.37
CA PHE A 142 -23.31 -17.62 6.80
C PHE A 142 -22.52 -18.64 5.99
N ARG A 143 -21.94 -18.19 4.88
CA ARG A 143 -20.94 -18.95 4.14
C ARG A 143 -19.63 -19.01 4.93
N ASP A 144 -18.81 -20.01 4.63
CA ASP A 144 -17.45 -20.09 5.14
C ASP A 144 -16.49 -19.15 4.40
N ARG A 145 -16.83 -18.80 3.16
CA ARG A 145 -16.07 -17.89 2.29
C ARG A 145 -17.04 -16.98 1.53
N LEU A 146 -16.60 -15.77 1.21
CA LEU A 146 -17.39 -14.87 0.35
C LEU A 146 -17.68 -15.54 -1.01
N ALA A 147 -18.92 -15.41 -1.50
CA ALA A 147 -19.22 -15.88 -2.86
C ALA A 147 -18.42 -15.06 -3.87
N THR A 148 -17.62 -15.73 -4.69
CA THR A 148 -16.69 -15.06 -5.59
C THR A 148 -17.41 -14.45 -6.79
N LEU A 149 -17.23 -13.15 -7.00
CA LEU A 149 -17.35 -12.56 -8.34
C LEU A 149 -16.15 -13.07 -9.18
N LYS A 150 -16.42 -13.72 -10.32
CA LYS A 150 -15.37 -13.99 -11.32
C LYS A 150 -14.72 -12.66 -11.71
N GLU A 151 -13.43 -12.47 -11.42
CA GLU A 151 -12.66 -11.38 -12.06
C GLU A 151 -12.57 -11.70 -13.56
N GLU A 152 -13.24 -10.91 -14.40
CA GLU A 152 -13.28 -11.06 -15.86
C GLU A 152 -11.89 -11.05 -16.52
N LYS A 153 -10.86 -10.51 -15.85
CA LYS A 153 -9.52 -10.36 -16.42
C LYS A 153 -8.52 -11.48 -16.09
N THR A 154 -8.76 -12.32 -15.07
CA THR A 154 -7.73 -13.26 -14.58
C THR A 154 -8.22 -14.69 -14.34
N GLY A 155 -9.54 -14.93 -14.26
CA GLY A 155 -10.10 -16.26 -14.01
C GLY A 155 -9.75 -16.88 -12.64
N LYS A 156 -8.97 -16.20 -11.79
CA LYS A 156 -8.56 -16.69 -10.47
C LYS A 156 -9.64 -16.39 -9.44
N ILE A 157 -10.25 -17.44 -8.92
CA ILE A 157 -11.27 -17.38 -7.87
C ILE A 157 -10.55 -17.30 -6.52
N VAL A 158 -10.41 -16.11 -5.95
CA VAL A 158 -9.95 -15.93 -4.57
C VAL A 158 -11.16 -15.56 -3.70
N ALA A 159 -11.74 -16.57 -3.06
CA ALA A 159 -12.80 -16.41 -2.07
C ALA A 159 -12.14 -16.35 -0.67
N PRO A 160 -11.96 -15.16 -0.07
CA PRO A 160 -11.41 -15.07 1.27
C PRO A 160 -12.34 -15.74 2.28
N PRO A 161 -11.78 -16.33 3.35
CA PRO A 161 -12.56 -16.90 4.44
C PRO A 161 -13.32 -15.79 5.17
N LEU A 162 -14.65 -15.96 5.27
CA LEU A 162 -15.49 -15.06 6.03
C LEU A 162 -15.25 -15.32 7.51
N ASN A 163 -14.37 -14.53 8.13
CA ASN A 163 -13.89 -14.81 9.47
C ASN A 163 -14.95 -14.49 10.55
N ALA A 164 -14.78 -15.04 11.75
CA ALA A 164 -15.74 -14.91 12.84
C ALA A 164 -16.01 -13.44 13.22
N LEU A 165 -14.98 -12.60 13.18
CA LEU A 165 -15.14 -11.17 13.46
C LEU A 165 -15.94 -10.46 12.36
N ALA A 166 -15.73 -10.81 11.09
CA ALA A 166 -16.53 -10.26 9.98
C ALA A 166 -18.00 -10.65 10.14
N LYS A 167 -18.30 -11.91 10.45
CA LYS A 167 -19.67 -12.38 10.75
C LYS A 167 -20.29 -11.57 11.89
N GLN A 168 -19.57 -11.38 12.98
CA GLN A 168 -20.03 -10.55 14.11
C GLN A 168 -20.36 -9.12 13.69
N ARG A 169 -19.50 -8.44 12.91
CA ARG A 169 -19.75 -7.06 12.46
C ARG A 169 -20.93 -6.96 11.49
N ILE A 170 -21.10 -7.96 10.61
CA ILE A 170 -22.26 -8.05 9.74
C ILE A 170 -23.55 -8.20 10.57
N GLU A 171 -23.51 -9.02 11.62
CA GLU A 171 -24.64 -9.17 12.55
C GLU A 171 -25.01 -7.89 13.27
N GLU A 172 -24.01 -7.20 13.83
CA GLU A 172 -24.21 -5.90 14.47
C GLU A 172 -24.90 -4.91 13.52
N TYR A 173 -24.51 -4.91 12.24
CA TYR A 173 -25.08 -4.02 11.24
C TYR A 173 -26.54 -4.35 10.89
N TYR A 174 -26.87 -5.60 10.53
CA TYR A 174 -28.25 -5.89 10.12
C TYR A 174 -29.22 -5.81 11.30
N LYS A 175 -28.77 -6.12 12.53
CA LYS A 175 -29.58 -5.96 13.75
C LYS A 175 -29.86 -4.48 14.04
N LEU A 176 -28.89 -3.59 13.81
CA LEU A 176 -29.07 -2.15 14.00
C LEU A 176 -30.18 -1.55 13.13
N PHE A 177 -30.34 -2.07 11.92
CA PHE A 177 -31.31 -1.59 10.93
C PHE A 177 -32.57 -2.47 10.83
N ASP A 178 -32.70 -3.50 11.67
CA ASP A 178 -33.77 -4.50 11.60
C ASP A 178 -33.94 -5.11 10.19
N ILE A 179 -32.81 -5.38 9.53
CA ILE A 179 -32.78 -5.96 8.20
C ILE A 179 -32.81 -7.48 8.34
N ASP A 180 -33.75 -8.14 7.68
CA ASP A 180 -33.71 -9.58 7.42
C ASP A 180 -32.87 -9.85 6.16
N PRO A 181 -31.67 -10.46 6.27
CA PRO A 181 -30.84 -10.79 5.12
C PRO A 181 -31.51 -11.72 4.11
N MET A 182 -32.43 -12.59 4.55
CA MET A 182 -33.08 -13.57 3.68
C MET A 182 -34.18 -12.95 2.84
N ASN A 183 -34.97 -12.03 3.42
CA ASN A 183 -35.93 -11.23 2.64
C ASN A 183 -35.23 -10.34 1.61
N ASN A 184 -33.98 -9.96 1.87
CA ASN A 184 -33.16 -9.14 1.00
C ASN A 184 -32.08 -9.92 0.24
N TYR A 185 -32.19 -11.26 0.13
CA TYR A 185 -31.08 -12.13 -0.29
C TYR A 185 -30.35 -11.68 -1.57
N ARG A 186 -31.06 -11.16 -2.57
CA ARG A 186 -30.46 -10.66 -3.83
C ARG A 186 -30.14 -9.16 -3.86
N GLY A 187 -30.53 -8.43 -2.83
CA GLY A 187 -30.32 -7.01 -2.67
C GLY A 187 -28.89 -6.66 -2.28
N MET A 188 -28.47 -5.46 -2.66
CA MET A 188 -27.21 -4.87 -2.22
C MET A 188 -27.30 -4.51 -0.73
N ILE A 189 -26.19 -4.72 -0.01
CA ILE A 189 -26.11 -4.41 1.43
C ILE A 189 -26.02 -2.91 1.65
N PHE A 190 -25.35 -2.20 0.73
CA PHE A 190 -25.07 -0.78 0.83
C PHE A 190 -25.75 0.00 -0.30
N ASN A 191 -26.32 1.15 0.04
CA ASN A 191 -26.79 2.13 -0.93
C ASN A 191 -25.91 3.38 -0.86
N ARG A 192 -24.65 3.24 -1.28
CA ARG A 192 -23.65 4.32 -1.18
C ARG A 192 -22.75 4.35 -2.41
N THR A 193 -22.37 5.55 -2.83
CA THR A 193 -21.39 5.75 -3.90
C THR A 193 -19.95 5.80 -3.38
N TYR A 194 -18.99 5.49 -4.25
CA TYR A 194 -17.57 5.56 -3.92
C TYR A 194 -17.13 6.97 -3.50
N GLU A 195 -17.64 8.01 -4.16
CA GLU A 195 -17.30 9.41 -3.87
C GLU A 195 -17.79 9.81 -2.47
N SER A 196 -18.98 9.36 -2.08
CA SER A 196 -19.52 9.59 -0.74
C SER A 196 -18.67 8.90 0.32
N ALA A 197 -18.32 7.62 0.10
CA ALA A 197 -17.44 6.88 0.99
C ALA A 197 -16.05 7.53 1.10
N ARG A 198 -15.46 8.00 -0.03
CA ARG A 198 -14.18 8.70 -0.06
C ARG A 198 -14.21 9.99 0.76
N LYS A 199 -15.27 10.80 0.62
CA LYS A 199 -15.45 12.04 1.41
C LYS A 199 -15.61 11.74 2.90
N ALA A 200 -16.36 10.71 3.26
CA ALA A 200 -16.53 10.28 4.65
C ALA A 200 -15.19 9.87 5.28
N LEU A 201 -14.40 9.05 4.57
CA LEU A 201 -13.08 8.63 5.03
C LEU A 201 -12.12 9.81 5.22
N LYS A 202 -12.08 10.76 4.28
CA LYS A 202 -11.22 11.95 4.41
C LYS A 202 -11.50 12.70 5.72
N LYS A 203 -12.78 12.94 6.04
CA LYS A 203 -13.18 13.57 7.30
C LYS A 203 -12.76 12.76 8.54
N ALA A 204 -12.90 11.43 8.48
CA ALA A 204 -12.53 10.56 9.59
C ALA A 204 -11.02 10.58 9.86
N VAL A 205 -10.20 10.51 8.81
CA VAL A 205 -8.74 10.57 8.88
C VAL A 205 -8.28 11.91 9.45
N GLU A 206 -8.84 13.02 8.98
CA GLU A 206 -8.57 14.37 9.50
C GLU A 206 -8.94 14.49 10.98
N ALA A 207 -10.11 13.99 11.38
CA ALA A 207 -10.56 14.03 12.77
C ALA A 207 -9.74 13.13 13.71
N CYS A 208 -9.14 12.06 13.21
CA CYS A 208 -8.25 11.18 13.97
C CYS A 208 -6.80 11.71 14.07
N GLY A 209 -6.46 12.82 13.39
CA GLY A 209 -5.11 13.38 13.43
C GLY A 209 -4.06 12.51 12.73
N ILE A 210 -4.46 11.65 11.79
CA ILE A 210 -3.53 10.76 11.08
C ILE A 210 -2.73 11.58 10.07
N ALA A 211 -1.41 11.66 10.26
CA ALA A 211 -0.51 12.52 9.49
C ALA A 211 -0.03 11.93 8.16
N TYR A 212 -0.24 10.63 7.93
CA TYR A 212 0.20 9.93 6.72
C TYR A 212 -0.97 9.68 5.74
N PRO A 213 -0.71 9.51 4.43
CA PRO A 213 -1.78 9.38 3.45
C PRO A 213 -2.57 8.08 3.64
N VAL A 214 -3.84 8.23 4.00
CA VAL A 214 -4.83 7.14 4.17
C VAL A 214 -5.96 7.27 3.16
N GLY A 215 -6.35 6.14 2.56
CA GLY A 215 -7.51 6.04 1.68
C GLY A 215 -8.17 4.67 1.82
N TRP A 216 -9.20 4.38 1.02
CA TRP A 216 -9.91 3.10 1.15
C TRP A 216 -9.03 1.88 0.87
N HIS A 217 -7.99 2.04 0.05
CA HIS A 217 -7.00 0.98 -0.15
C HIS A 217 -6.12 0.75 1.09
N SER A 218 -6.05 1.68 2.05
CA SER A 218 -5.32 1.51 3.31
C SER A 218 -5.89 0.38 4.17
N PHE A 219 -7.21 0.15 4.15
CA PHE A 219 -7.84 -0.98 4.85
C PHE A 219 -7.39 -2.32 4.26
N ARG A 220 -7.42 -2.45 2.93
CA ARG A 220 -6.92 -3.65 2.23
C ARG A 220 -5.41 -3.85 2.45
N LYS A 221 -4.63 -2.77 2.39
CA LYS A 221 -3.19 -2.81 2.69
C LYS A 221 -2.93 -3.23 4.13
N TYR A 222 -3.73 -2.74 5.08
CA TYR A 222 -3.64 -3.14 6.48
C TYR A 222 -3.88 -4.63 6.66
N TYR A 223 -4.90 -5.21 6.00
CA TYR A 223 -5.12 -6.66 6.00
C TYR A 223 -3.86 -7.43 5.55
N ALA A 224 -3.32 -7.07 4.38
CA ALA A 224 -2.15 -7.74 3.82
C ALA A 224 -0.87 -7.52 4.64
N ASN A 225 -0.63 -6.30 5.12
CA ASN A 225 0.50 -5.96 6.00
C ASN A 225 0.42 -6.70 7.34
N THR A 226 -0.77 -6.80 7.93
CA THR A 226 -0.98 -7.51 9.19
C THR A 226 -0.73 -9.00 9.03
N LEU A 227 -1.26 -9.62 7.97
CA LEU A 227 -0.95 -11.03 7.65
C LEU A 227 0.55 -11.25 7.47
N TYR A 228 1.23 -10.34 6.76
CA TYR A 228 2.67 -10.41 6.58
C TYR A 228 3.40 -10.42 7.93
N LYS A 229 3.10 -9.43 8.78
CA LYS A 229 3.76 -9.25 10.09
C LYS A 229 3.45 -10.39 11.05
N LEU A 230 2.24 -10.96 11.03
CA LEU A 230 1.86 -12.11 11.87
C LEU A 230 2.57 -13.41 11.49
N HIS A 231 3.03 -13.54 10.25
CA HIS A 231 3.62 -14.77 9.71
C HIS A 231 5.04 -14.57 9.18
N ILE A 232 5.81 -13.63 9.75
CA ILE A 232 7.15 -13.26 9.25
C ILE A 232 8.14 -14.45 9.20
N GLN A 233 7.90 -15.49 10.00
CA GLN A 233 8.72 -16.70 10.07
C GLN A 233 8.35 -17.75 9.01
N ASP A 234 7.23 -17.60 8.31
CA ASP A 234 6.81 -18.51 7.24
C ASP A 234 7.48 -18.09 5.92
N ALA A 235 8.31 -18.99 5.38
CA ALA A 235 9.03 -18.78 4.13
C ALA A 235 8.09 -18.51 2.93
N ASN A 236 6.86 -19.05 2.96
CA ASN A 236 5.88 -18.92 1.89
C ASN A 236 4.90 -17.75 2.09
N ASN A 237 5.05 -16.99 3.17
CA ASN A 237 4.11 -15.92 3.54
C ASN A 237 3.88 -14.92 2.40
N VAL A 238 4.96 -14.43 1.78
CA VAL A 238 4.86 -13.44 0.68
C VAL A 238 4.14 -14.02 -0.54
N GLU A 239 4.31 -15.31 -0.86
CA GLU A 239 3.61 -15.98 -1.96
C GLU A 239 2.10 -16.08 -1.69
N LEU A 240 1.72 -16.43 -0.47
CA LEU A 240 0.33 -16.50 -0.06
C LEU A 240 -0.33 -15.11 -0.15
N ILE A 241 0.33 -14.08 0.37
CA ILE A 241 -0.18 -12.70 0.31
C ILE A 241 -0.26 -12.21 -1.13
N GLN A 242 0.73 -12.49 -1.97
CA GLN A 242 0.70 -12.17 -3.39
C GLN A 242 -0.54 -12.77 -4.06
N SER A 243 -0.81 -14.06 -3.79
CA SER A 243 -1.99 -14.77 -4.30
C SER A 243 -3.30 -14.16 -3.81
N LEU A 244 -3.40 -13.88 -2.50
CA LEU A 244 -4.57 -13.22 -1.89
C LEU A 244 -4.83 -11.84 -2.48
N MET A 245 -3.76 -11.09 -2.76
CA MET A 245 -3.86 -9.73 -3.29
C MET A 245 -4.00 -9.68 -4.82
N GLY A 246 -3.80 -10.80 -5.52
CA GLY A 246 -3.86 -10.86 -6.98
C GLY A 246 -2.75 -10.08 -7.67
N HIS A 247 -1.57 -9.97 -7.04
CA HIS A 247 -0.42 -9.28 -7.63
C HIS A 247 0.40 -10.20 -8.53
N SER A 248 0.98 -9.64 -9.59
CA SER A 248 1.82 -10.38 -10.54
C SER A 248 3.18 -10.76 -9.97
N ASP A 249 3.67 -10.01 -8.96
CA ASP A 249 5.03 -10.13 -8.45
C ASP A 249 5.12 -9.97 -6.91
N LYS A 250 6.12 -10.64 -6.31
CA LYS A 250 6.38 -10.61 -4.87
C LYS A 250 6.88 -9.25 -4.40
N LYS A 251 7.82 -8.64 -5.13
CA LYS A 251 8.33 -7.30 -4.82
C LYS A 251 7.21 -6.26 -4.90
N MET A 252 6.34 -6.36 -5.91
CA MET A 252 5.12 -5.54 -5.98
C MET A 252 4.23 -5.70 -4.75
N THR A 253 4.15 -6.91 -4.18
CA THR A 253 3.40 -7.15 -2.93
C THR A 253 4.07 -6.49 -1.73
N LEU A 254 5.39 -6.62 -1.57
CA LEU A 254 6.16 -5.97 -0.50
C LEU A 254 6.09 -4.45 -0.59
N ILE A 255 6.17 -3.89 -1.81
CA ILE A 255 5.92 -2.48 -2.06
C ILE A 255 4.46 -2.16 -1.76
N TYR A 256 3.48 -2.97 -2.13
CA TYR A 256 2.08 -2.64 -1.86
C TYR A 256 1.79 -2.46 -0.36
N ILE A 257 2.34 -3.35 0.48
CA ILE A 257 2.14 -3.37 1.94
C ILE A 257 3.10 -2.47 2.73
N ASP A 258 3.93 -1.67 2.06
CA ASP A 258 4.93 -0.75 2.65
C ASP A 258 6.16 -1.41 3.31
N GLU A 259 6.26 -2.73 3.30
CA GLU A 259 7.40 -3.45 3.89
C GLU A 259 8.72 -3.17 3.17
N TRP A 260 8.71 -3.06 1.84
CA TRP A 260 9.93 -2.80 1.08
C TRP A 260 10.59 -1.46 1.47
N HIS A 261 9.76 -0.44 1.72
CA HIS A 261 10.23 0.87 2.14
C HIS A 261 10.67 0.85 3.61
N GLU A 262 9.90 0.25 4.50
CA GLU A 262 10.31 0.06 5.91
C GLU A 262 11.66 -0.67 6.00
N GLN A 263 11.89 -1.67 5.14
CA GLN A 263 13.17 -2.39 5.08
C GLN A 263 14.31 -1.49 4.57
N GLN A 264 14.07 -0.70 3.54
CA GLN A 264 15.05 0.25 3.01
C GLN A 264 15.44 1.31 4.05
N ASP A 265 14.46 1.83 4.79
CA ASP A 265 14.69 2.82 5.85
C ASP A 265 15.52 2.22 6.98
N ARG A 266 15.17 1.00 7.45
CA ARG A 266 15.95 0.28 8.47
C ARG A 266 17.41 0.06 8.05
N TYR A 267 17.65 -0.32 6.80
CA TYR A 267 19.01 -0.55 6.30
C TYR A 267 19.85 0.73 6.27
N ASN A 268 19.23 1.87 5.93
CA ASN A 268 19.91 3.17 5.99
C ASN A 268 20.18 3.60 7.45
N ASP A 269 19.22 3.41 8.35
CA ASP A 269 19.42 3.69 9.78
C ASP A 269 20.58 2.87 10.36
N ASP A 270 20.68 1.59 9.99
CA ASP A 270 21.75 0.72 10.47
C ASP A 270 23.11 1.12 9.90
N LEU A 271 23.17 1.56 8.64
CA LEU A 271 24.38 2.16 8.05
C LEU A 271 24.81 3.41 8.83
N VAL A 272 23.87 4.31 9.14
CA VAL A 272 24.17 5.54 9.89
C VAL A 272 24.67 5.22 11.29
N LYS A 273 24.02 4.29 12.00
CA LYS A 273 24.49 3.83 13.32
C LYS A 273 25.91 3.28 13.27
N PHE A 274 26.21 2.47 12.26
CA PHE A 274 27.54 1.91 12.03
C PHE A 274 28.59 3.01 11.82
N LEU A 275 28.33 3.97 10.94
CA LEU A 275 29.25 5.07 10.64
C LEU A 275 29.48 5.97 11.87
N LEU A 276 28.41 6.33 12.58
CA LEU A 276 28.51 7.14 13.81
C LEU A 276 29.32 6.43 14.90
N ALA A 277 29.20 5.12 15.02
CA ALA A 277 30.00 4.35 15.98
C ALA A 277 31.48 4.32 15.59
N LYS A 278 31.80 4.16 14.30
CA LYS A 278 33.19 4.27 13.79
C LYS A 278 33.77 5.67 14.02
N GLU A 279 33.00 6.73 13.82
CA GLU A 279 33.44 8.10 14.11
C GLU A 279 33.75 8.33 15.60
N ARG A 280 33.04 7.65 16.51
CA ARG A 280 33.32 7.68 17.95
C ARG A 280 34.52 6.81 18.36
N GLY A 281 35.17 6.15 17.42
CA GLY A 281 36.29 5.24 17.67
C GLY A 281 35.88 3.90 18.26
N GLU A 282 34.61 3.52 18.17
CA GLU A 282 34.13 2.20 18.58
C GLU A 282 34.58 1.14 17.55
N ASP A 283 35.10 0.01 18.04
CA ASP A 283 35.43 -1.11 17.16
C ASP A 283 34.18 -1.92 16.82
N VAL A 284 33.44 -1.45 15.81
CA VAL A 284 32.25 -2.14 15.30
C VAL A 284 32.64 -3.06 14.16
N GLU A 285 32.50 -4.37 14.36
CA GLU A 285 32.64 -5.38 13.29
C GLU A 285 31.31 -5.55 12.53
N ILE A 286 31.38 -5.73 11.21
CA ILE A 286 30.22 -6.16 10.42
C ILE A 286 30.00 -7.64 10.72
N SER A 287 29.07 -7.93 11.63
CA SER A 287 28.69 -9.31 11.95
C SER A 287 27.96 -9.94 10.75
N ASN A 288 28.64 -10.88 10.09
CA ASN A 288 28.05 -11.75 9.07
C ASN A 288 27.47 -13.04 9.67
N SER A 289 27.18 -13.06 10.97
CA SER A 289 26.63 -14.23 11.64
C SER A 289 25.30 -14.62 10.98
N PRO A 290 25.13 -15.89 10.59
CA PRO A 290 23.90 -16.34 9.95
C PRO A 290 22.71 -16.17 10.91
N ILE A 291 21.58 -15.66 10.40
CA ILE A 291 20.33 -15.64 11.17
C ILE A 291 19.80 -17.09 11.23
N VAL A 292 19.88 -17.71 12.40
CA VAL A 292 19.35 -19.06 12.64
C VAL A 292 17.96 -18.96 13.26
N ALA A 293 16.93 -19.33 12.52
CA ALA A 293 15.59 -19.46 13.07
C ALA A 293 15.49 -20.75 13.92
N LEU A 294 15.36 -20.60 15.23
CA LEU A 294 15.14 -21.70 16.18
C LEU A 294 13.69 -21.69 16.66
N LYS A 295 13.06 -22.86 16.71
CA LYS A 295 11.79 -23.00 17.42
C LYS A 295 12.02 -22.78 18.92
N ALA A 296 11.06 -22.17 19.60
CA ALA A 296 11.21 -21.76 20.99
C ALA A 296 11.44 -22.95 21.96
N ASP A 297 10.87 -24.12 21.65
CA ASP A 297 11.11 -25.37 22.37
C ASP A 297 12.55 -25.88 22.19
N MET A 298 13.05 -25.93 20.96
CA MET A 298 14.44 -26.31 20.67
C MET A 298 15.45 -25.35 21.31
N PHE A 299 15.15 -24.05 21.30
CA PHE A 299 16.00 -23.05 21.96
C PHE A 299 16.03 -23.23 23.49
N ARG A 300 14.87 -23.52 24.11
CA ARG A 300 14.83 -23.85 25.55
C ARG A 300 15.62 -25.11 25.87
N GLU A 301 15.51 -26.15 25.03
CA GLU A 301 16.27 -27.38 25.22
C GLU A 301 17.78 -27.12 25.13
N LEU A 302 18.21 -26.34 24.13
CA LEU A 302 19.60 -25.91 23.98
C LEU A 302 20.09 -25.17 25.25
N LEU A 303 19.31 -24.21 25.76
CA LEU A 303 19.64 -23.48 26.99
C LEU A 303 19.67 -24.39 28.22
N SER A 304 18.75 -25.36 28.33
CA SER A 304 18.74 -26.34 29.41
C SER A 304 19.99 -27.22 29.37
N GLN A 305 20.35 -27.74 28.19
CA GLN A 305 21.57 -28.54 28.02
C GLN A 305 22.83 -27.73 28.35
N CYS A 306 22.86 -26.43 27.96
CA CYS A 306 23.93 -25.52 28.34
C CYS A 306 24.00 -25.32 29.87
N TRP A 307 22.86 -25.18 30.54
CA TRP A 307 22.76 -25.03 32.00
C TRP A 307 23.18 -26.29 32.76
N ASP A 308 22.77 -27.46 32.30
CA ASP A 308 23.12 -28.75 32.92
C ASP A 308 24.61 -29.04 32.75
N LYS A 309 25.16 -28.81 31.55
CA LYS A 309 26.60 -28.87 31.29
C LYS A 309 27.37 -27.86 32.12
N ALA A 310 26.79 -26.67 32.32
CA ALA A 310 27.32 -25.71 33.25
C ALA A 310 27.41 -26.33 34.66
N LEU A 311 26.37 -26.88 35.25
CA LEU A 311 26.45 -27.42 36.63
C LEU A 311 27.53 -28.50 36.85
N CYS A 312 27.95 -29.24 35.80
CA CYS A 312 28.93 -30.32 35.87
C CYS A 312 30.43 -29.90 35.87
N GLY A 313 30.75 -28.61 35.97
CA GLY A 313 32.14 -28.16 36.24
C GLY A 313 33.13 -28.22 35.07
N MET A 314 32.71 -28.59 33.86
CA MET A 314 33.54 -28.42 32.66
C MET A 314 33.42 -26.97 32.14
N ASP A 315 34.57 -26.36 31.86
CA ASP A 315 34.76 -24.98 31.36
C ASP A 315 33.67 -24.52 30.38
N LYS A 316 32.78 -23.65 30.90
CA LYS A 316 31.37 -23.58 30.47
C LYS A 316 31.12 -22.64 29.30
N PHE A 317 31.99 -21.68 29.05
CA PHE A 317 31.82 -20.74 27.94
C PHE A 317 32.47 -21.26 26.66
N ASN A 318 33.63 -21.91 26.78
CA ASN A 318 34.36 -22.44 25.63
C ASN A 318 33.61 -23.59 24.97
N GLY A 319 33.08 -24.55 25.75
CA GLY A 319 32.32 -25.68 25.19
C GLY A 319 31.00 -25.26 24.50
N ILE A 320 30.31 -24.25 25.04
CA ILE A 320 29.09 -23.70 24.42
C ILE A 320 29.47 -22.94 23.13
N ASN A 321 30.50 -22.10 23.18
CA ASN A 321 31.00 -21.38 22.01
C ASN A 321 31.53 -22.33 20.93
N GLU A 322 32.14 -23.46 21.28
CA GLU A 322 32.58 -24.48 20.33
C GLU A 322 31.40 -25.19 19.65
N ILE A 323 30.33 -25.50 20.38
CA ILE A 323 29.11 -26.08 19.80
C ILE A 323 28.44 -25.07 18.86
N ILE A 324 28.36 -23.80 19.25
CA ILE A 324 27.83 -22.72 18.40
C ILE A 324 28.71 -22.53 17.17
N LYS A 325 30.04 -22.46 17.32
CA LYS A 325 31.00 -22.38 16.20
C LYS A 325 30.91 -23.58 15.27
N ALA A 326 30.78 -24.78 15.80
CA ALA A 326 30.66 -26.00 15.00
C ALA A 326 29.36 -25.99 14.20
N ALA A 327 28.25 -25.53 14.81
CA ALA A 327 26.99 -25.33 14.11
C ALA A 327 27.11 -24.26 13.01
N GLU A 328 27.75 -23.12 13.28
CA GLU A 328 28.01 -22.05 12.30
C GLU A 328 28.88 -22.55 11.13
N GLN A 329 29.99 -23.23 11.41
CA GLN A 329 30.92 -23.76 10.39
C GLN A 329 30.24 -24.78 9.47
N SER A 330 29.41 -25.65 10.03
CA SER A 330 28.62 -26.64 9.29
C SER A 330 27.63 -25.97 8.32
N MET A 331 27.20 -24.73 8.62
CA MET A 331 26.24 -23.97 7.82
C MET A 331 26.91 -23.04 6.77
N THR A 332 28.15 -22.59 7.00
CA THR A 332 28.91 -21.75 6.03
C THR A 332 29.51 -22.50 4.83
N THR A 333 29.44 -23.83 4.76
CA THR A 333 30.07 -24.62 3.66
C THR A 333 29.29 -24.55 2.34
N THR A 334 28.50 -23.50 2.10
CA THR A 334 27.82 -23.28 0.81
C THR A 334 28.01 -21.85 0.31
N ARG A 335 29.26 -21.54 -0.10
CA ARG A 335 29.66 -20.76 -1.29
C ARG A 335 30.98 -20.02 -1.02
N LYS A 336 32.09 -20.58 -1.52
CA LYS A 336 33.16 -19.74 -2.05
C LYS A 336 32.64 -19.20 -3.37
N ILE A 337 32.37 -17.90 -3.42
CA ILE A 337 32.24 -17.18 -4.69
C ILE A 337 33.68 -17.04 -5.22
N ALA A 338 33.91 -17.56 -6.42
CA ALA A 338 35.12 -17.33 -7.20
C ALA A 338 35.07 -15.96 -7.87
#